data_AF-A0A8S0VXP5-F1
#
_entry.id   AF-A0A8S0VXP5-F1
#
_cell.length_a   1.000
_cell.length_b   1.000
_cell.length_c   1.000
_cell.angle_alpha   90.00
_cell.angle_beta   90.00
_cell.angle_gamma   90.00
#
_symmetry.space_group_name_H-M   'P 1'
#
loop_
_entity.id
_entity.type
_entity.pdbx_description
1 polymer ?
#
loop_
_entity_poly.entity_id
_entity_poly.type
_entity_poly.pdbx_seq_one_letter_code
_entity_poly.pdbx_strand_id
1 'polypeptide(L)'
;MADVVWVLKAATGHGERTHGMGLWYGIYDIRSGQMQGTDGKVQKEFCTLLNSIIYGVPRRRTQRRLIHLSLHPGVVTEYRPQLLRASRNLLNRFLDFEDEHVITNIRHMAGETILSVAYGIEVKPRDDPYIAISEENVKAVTAAAIPGTYLVDSLPFLKYIPSWFPGAEWKRKAKEWKESLIVMINSPFESVKRDIMTGCVLPSFTSKGLQKIQEGKKDVAYTEEIIRNVAAAMYSAGSDTTVSTISSCMLGLLDHPEALEKAQAEIDAMIKPGHLPDFEDEPSLPYITAIVKESLRWMVALPISIPHYLEVEDEYQGYRIPAGSIIIPNAWAMLQDEKEYPDPSVFNPDRFMKDGKLNKDIRDPAHACWGFGRRY
;
A
#
# COMPACT_ATOMS: atom_id res chain seq x y z
N MET A 1 -41.33 5.77 6.37
CA MET A 1 -40.73 5.51 7.70
C MET A 1 -40.40 4.02 7.75
N ALA A 2 -39.18 3.55 7.70
CA ALA A 2 -37.88 4.19 7.67
C ALA A 2 -37.00 3.33 6.75
N ASP A 3 -36.50 3.95 5.68
CA ASP A 3 -35.54 3.35 4.76
C ASP A 3 -34.18 3.34 5.44
N VAL A 4 -33.72 2.14 5.80
CA VAL A 4 -32.45 1.88 6.47
C VAL A 4 -31.37 1.64 5.41
N VAL A 5 -30.33 2.46 5.49
CA VAL A 5 -29.06 2.38 4.79
C VAL A 5 -28.38 1.02 5.04
N TRP A 6 -28.17 0.26 3.96
CA TRP A 6 -27.15 -0.78 3.79
C TRP A 6 -26.59 -0.59 2.37
N VAL A 7 -25.34 -0.14 2.20
CA VAL A 7 -24.14 -0.99 2.13
C VAL A 7 -24.43 -2.32 1.39
N LEU A 8 -24.06 -2.32 0.09
CA LEU A 8 -24.09 -3.42 -0.89
C LEU A 8 -25.45 -4.09 -1.18
N LYS A 9 -26.09 -3.65 -2.27
CA LYS A 9 -26.96 -4.51 -3.10
C LYS A 9 -26.69 -4.28 -4.59
N ALA A 10 -26.00 -5.27 -5.16
CA ALA A 10 -26.02 -5.73 -6.55
C ALA A 10 -25.96 -4.69 -7.69
N ALA A 11 -24.81 -4.67 -8.37
CA ALA A 11 -24.76 -4.38 -9.81
C ALA A 11 -25.37 -5.56 -10.58
N THR A 12 -26.69 -5.63 -10.64
CA THR A 12 -27.42 -6.31 -11.72
C THR A 12 -28.75 -5.59 -11.94
N GLY A 13 -28.78 -4.66 -12.89
CA GLY A 13 -29.99 -3.97 -13.32
C GLY A 13 -29.67 -2.72 -14.13
N HIS A 14 -30.05 -2.74 -15.40
CA HIS A 14 -29.88 -1.65 -16.36
C HIS A 14 -30.49 -0.31 -15.91
N GLY A 15 -29.82 0.78 -16.29
CA GLY A 15 -30.40 2.12 -16.41
C GLY A 15 -29.72 3.18 -15.55
N GLU A 16 -29.19 4.21 -16.21
CA GLU A 16 -28.76 5.51 -15.65
C GLU A 16 -27.37 5.56 -14.98
N ARG A 17 -26.35 5.56 -15.86
CA ARG A 17 -25.01 6.10 -15.57
C ARG A 17 -25.05 7.62 -15.63
N THR A 18 -24.76 8.29 -14.53
CA THR A 18 -24.09 9.61 -14.40
C THR A 18 -24.24 10.04 -12.94
N HIS A 19 -23.24 10.75 -12.36
CA HIS A 19 -23.21 11.34 -11.00
C HIS A 19 -22.32 10.67 -9.93
N GLY A 20 -21.37 9.78 -10.30
CA GLY A 20 -20.46 9.13 -9.35
C GLY A 20 -19.30 10.00 -8.82
N MET A 21 -18.64 10.81 -9.65
CA MET A 21 -17.42 11.54 -9.24
C MET A 21 -17.63 12.62 -8.19
N GLY A 22 -18.73 13.36 -8.27
CA GLY A 22 -19.07 14.39 -7.28
C GLY A 22 -19.47 13.82 -5.92
N LEU A 23 -19.56 12.49 -5.79
CA LEU A 23 -20.04 11.78 -4.60
C LEU A 23 -18.90 11.32 -3.66
N TRP A 24 -17.65 11.36 -4.10
CA TRP A 24 -16.52 10.88 -3.31
C TRP A 24 -15.52 11.98 -2.97
N TYR A 25 -15.29 12.92 -3.87
CA TYR A 25 -14.28 13.97 -3.69
C TYR A 25 -14.57 14.98 -2.58
N GLY A 26 -15.82 15.42 -2.42
CA GLY A 26 -16.16 16.49 -1.49
C GLY A 26 -16.10 16.08 -0.01
N ILE A 27 -16.22 14.76 0.28
CA ILE A 27 -16.08 14.20 1.63
C ILE A 27 -14.65 14.39 2.15
N TYR A 28 -13.64 14.23 1.28
CA TYR A 28 -12.26 14.07 1.72
C TYR A 28 -11.41 15.35 1.72
N ASP A 29 -11.60 16.24 0.74
CA ASP A 29 -10.72 17.41 0.56
C ASP A 29 -11.06 18.56 1.54
N ILE A 30 -12.32 18.66 1.96
CA ILE A 30 -12.81 19.77 2.80
C ILE A 30 -12.82 19.41 4.30
N ARG A 31 -12.90 18.12 4.69
CA ARG A 31 -13.28 17.72 6.06
C ARG A 31 -12.40 16.65 6.73
N SER A 32 -11.16 16.50 6.26
CA SER A 32 -10.14 15.57 6.82
C SER A 32 -9.90 15.67 8.35
N GLY A 33 -10.41 16.71 9.00
CA GLY A 33 -10.44 16.92 10.44
C GLY A 33 -11.37 15.99 11.24
N GLN A 34 -12.49 15.50 10.67
CA GLN A 34 -13.59 14.88 11.42
C GLN A 34 -13.72 13.35 11.22
N MET A 35 -13.03 12.80 10.21
CA MET A 35 -13.02 11.36 9.86
C MET A 35 -11.76 10.65 10.39
N GLN A 36 -11.54 10.72 11.71
CA GLN A 36 -10.26 10.31 12.32
C GLN A 36 -10.33 9.06 13.22
N GLY A 37 -11.52 8.61 13.56
CA GLY A 37 -11.72 7.60 14.59
C GLY A 37 -11.59 6.20 14.05
N THR A 38 -11.46 5.23 14.95
CA THR A 38 -11.63 3.80 14.69
C THR A 38 -12.27 3.12 15.92
N ASP A 39 -13.05 3.85 16.72
CA ASP A 39 -13.56 3.32 17.99
C ASP A 39 -14.90 2.58 17.81
N GLY A 40 -14.87 1.55 16.97
CA GLY A 40 -15.89 0.50 16.89
C GLY A 40 -15.44 -0.71 17.72
N LYS A 41 -16.13 -0.99 18.83
CA LYS A 41 -15.75 -2.01 19.85
C LYS A 41 -15.81 -3.48 19.40
N VAL A 42 -15.90 -3.79 18.11
CA VAL A 42 -16.11 -5.17 17.62
C VAL A 42 -15.12 -5.60 16.53
N GLN A 43 -14.62 -4.69 15.69
CA GLN A 43 -13.54 -4.98 14.71
C GLN A 43 -12.12 -4.99 15.35
N LYS A 44 -12.05 -5.25 16.67
CA LYS A 44 -10.95 -4.77 17.53
C LYS A 44 -9.79 -5.76 17.74
N GLU A 45 -9.79 -6.94 17.10
CA GLU A 45 -8.80 -7.98 17.45
C GLU A 45 -7.79 -8.33 16.34
N PHE A 46 -8.14 -8.23 15.05
CA PHE A 46 -7.20 -8.57 13.97
C PHE A 46 -6.77 -7.39 13.08
N CYS A 47 -7.71 -6.65 12.48
CA CYS A 47 -7.40 -5.37 11.82
C CYS A 47 -6.84 -4.34 12.80
N THR A 48 -7.20 -4.47 14.08
CA THR A 48 -6.60 -3.69 15.16
C THR A 48 -5.24 -4.22 15.54
N LEU A 49 -4.80 -5.44 15.23
CA LEU A 49 -3.42 -5.84 15.55
C LEU A 49 -2.44 -5.08 14.64
N LEU A 50 -2.63 -5.09 13.31
CA LEU A 50 -1.88 -4.20 12.42
C LEU A 50 -2.17 -2.72 12.69
N ASN A 51 -3.43 -2.30 12.86
CA ASN A 51 -3.72 -0.89 13.15
C ASN A 51 -3.39 -0.43 14.59
N SER A 52 -3.18 -1.30 15.57
CA SER A 52 -2.80 -0.90 16.95
C SER A 52 -1.31 -0.98 17.15
N ILE A 53 -0.64 -1.96 16.53
CA ILE A 53 0.80 -2.03 16.46
C ILE A 53 1.31 -0.86 15.60
N ILE A 54 0.67 -0.59 14.46
CA ILE A 54 1.09 0.52 13.58
C ILE A 54 0.42 1.87 13.95
N TYR A 55 -0.81 1.92 14.48
CA TYR A 55 -1.60 3.16 14.56
C TYR A 55 -2.47 3.32 15.83
N GLY A 56 -1.98 2.91 17.01
CA GLY A 56 -2.62 3.27 18.29
C GLY A 56 -2.92 4.78 18.34
N VAL A 57 -4.17 5.16 18.66
CA VAL A 57 -4.69 6.53 18.48
C VAL A 57 -3.80 7.64 19.08
N PRO A 58 -3.20 7.51 20.28
CA PRO A 58 -2.30 8.54 20.83
C PRO A 58 -0.99 8.70 20.05
N ARG A 59 -0.55 7.62 19.37
CA ARG A 59 0.78 7.50 18.75
C ARG A 59 0.77 7.78 17.25
N ARG A 60 -0.41 7.71 16.62
CA ARG A 60 -0.59 7.90 15.16
C ARG A 60 0.00 9.20 14.65
N ARG A 61 -0.22 10.34 15.33
CA ARG A 61 0.33 11.64 14.89
C ARG A 61 1.86 11.62 14.85
N THR A 62 2.48 11.04 15.87
CA THR A 62 3.94 10.90 15.98
C THR A 62 4.49 9.94 14.92
N GLN A 63 3.87 8.78 14.74
CA GLN A 63 4.25 7.79 13.71
C GLN A 63 4.12 8.37 12.30
N ARG A 64 3.01 9.07 12.00
CA ARG A 64 2.82 9.73 10.69
C ARG A 64 3.85 10.82 10.45
N ARG A 65 4.13 11.65 11.46
CA ARG A 65 5.19 12.67 11.36
C ARG A 65 6.53 12.02 11.06
N LEU A 66 6.85 10.91 11.72
CA LEU A 66 8.10 10.19 11.50
C LEU A 66 8.18 9.60 10.09
N ILE A 67 7.13 8.93 9.59
CA ILE A 67 7.04 8.43 8.21
C ILE A 67 7.27 9.57 7.22
N HIS A 68 6.54 10.68 7.37
CA HIS A 68 6.63 11.81 6.45
C HIS A 68 8.04 12.42 6.43
N LEU A 69 8.68 12.59 7.60
CA LEU A 69 10.06 13.09 7.68
C LEU A 69 11.08 12.13 7.06
N SER A 70 10.77 10.84 6.98
CA SER A 70 11.67 9.82 6.44
C SER A 70 11.41 9.45 4.98
N LEU A 71 10.22 9.77 4.44
CA LEU A 71 9.81 9.39 3.09
C LEU A 71 9.31 10.58 2.25
N HIS A 72 9.54 11.82 2.66
CA HIS A 72 9.21 12.97 1.81
C HIS A 72 10.08 12.99 0.54
N PRO A 73 9.64 13.65 -0.55
CA PRO A 73 10.35 13.66 -1.84
C PRO A 73 11.85 14.01 -1.78
N GLY A 74 12.27 14.91 -0.89
CA GLY A 74 13.69 15.28 -0.74
C GLY A 74 14.58 14.27 -0.02
N VAL A 75 14.01 13.26 0.67
CA VAL A 75 14.74 12.25 1.45
C VAL A 75 14.72 10.91 0.71
N VAL A 76 13.65 10.60 -0.03
CA VAL A 76 13.55 9.35 -0.78
C VAL A 76 14.64 9.18 -1.84
N THR A 77 15.26 10.27 -2.28
CA THR A 77 16.42 10.25 -3.17
C THR A 77 17.61 9.49 -2.57
N GLU A 78 17.74 9.48 -1.23
CA GLU A 78 18.77 8.71 -0.50
C GLU A 78 18.58 7.19 -0.64
N TYR A 79 17.38 6.74 -1.01
CA TYR A 79 17.04 5.33 -1.18
C TYR A 79 17.16 4.84 -2.64
N ARG A 80 17.43 5.73 -3.59
CA ARG A 80 17.59 5.38 -5.02
C ARG A 80 18.60 4.25 -5.28
N PRO A 81 19.77 4.17 -4.60
CA PRO A 81 20.69 3.06 -4.78
C PRO A 81 20.07 1.69 -4.44
N GLN A 82 19.26 1.63 -3.38
CA GLN A 82 18.56 0.42 -2.94
C GLN A 82 17.52 -0.01 -3.98
N LEU A 83 16.74 0.95 -4.50
CA LEU A 83 15.75 0.71 -5.55
C LEU A 83 16.43 0.20 -6.83
N LEU A 84 17.49 0.87 -7.30
CA LEU A 84 18.23 0.44 -8.50
C LEU A 84 18.83 -0.96 -8.34
N ARG A 85 19.40 -1.27 -7.17
CA ARG A 85 19.95 -2.59 -6.88
C ARG A 85 18.87 -3.67 -6.96
N ALA A 86 17.72 -3.47 -6.30
CA ALA A 86 16.63 -4.43 -6.32
C ALA A 86 16.06 -4.63 -7.73
N SER A 87 15.89 -3.55 -8.51
CA SER A 87 15.45 -3.63 -9.90
C SER A 87 16.44 -4.39 -10.79
N ARG A 88 17.75 -4.16 -10.65
CA ARG A 88 18.78 -4.89 -11.42
C ARG A 88 18.86 -6.36 -11.01
N ASN A 89 18.72 -6.66 -9.72
CA ASN A 89 18.65 -8.03 -9.24
C ASN A 89 17.40 -8.75 -9.75
N LEU A 90 16.26 -8.06 -9.91
CA LEU A 90 15.09 -8.61 -10.58
C LEU A 90 15.38 -9.00 -12.03
N LEU A 91 16.05 -8.13 -12.79
CA LEU A 91 16.42 -8.43 -14.18
C LEU A 91 17.33 -9.66 -14.27
N ASN A 92 18.33 -9.78 -13.39
CA ASN A 92 19.16 -10.98 -13.31
C ASN A 92 18.34 -12.23 -12.97
N ARG A 93 17.36 -12.13 -12.05
CA ARG A 93 16.45 -13.24 -11.74
C ARG A 93 15.55 -13.62 -12.92
N PHE A 94 15.17 -12.69 -13.79
CA PHE A 94 14.47 -13.05 -15.03
C PHE A 94 15.36 -13.76 -16.04
N LEU A 95 16.69 -13.57 -16.00
CA LEU A 95 17.63 -14.31 -16.85
C LEU A 95 17.98 -15.69 -16.28
N ASP A 96 18.13 -15.79 -14.96
CA ASP A 96 18.62 -16.99 -14.28
C ASP A 96 17.53 -18.06 -14.05
N PHE A 97 16.25 -17.70 -14.13
CA PHE A 97 15.12 -18.57 -13.78
C PHE A 97 14.08 -18.55 -14.90
N GLU A 98 13.72 -19.73 -15.41
CA GLU A 98 12.68 -19.91 -16.42
C GLU A 98 11.32 -19.30 -16.00
N ASP A 99 10.48 -18.99 -17.00
CA ASP A 99 9.27 -18.14 -16.97
C ASP A 99 8.20 -18.45 -15.89
N GLU A 100 8.30 -19.54 -15.13
CA GLU A 100 7.26 -19.99 -14.18
C GLU A 100 7.17 -19.17 -12.87
N HIS A 101 8.05 -18.18 -12.67
CA HIS A 101 8.18 -17.47 -11.38
C HIS A 101 8.14 -15.93 -11.46
N VAL A 102 7.50 -15.35 -12.49
CA VAL A 102 7.42 -13.89 -12.66
C VAL A 102 6.94 -13.16 -11.40
N ILE A 103 5.79 -13.56 -10.85
CA ILE A 103 5.19 -12.90 -9.66
C ILE A 103 6.06 -13.10 -8.42
N THR A 104 6.64 -14.29 -8.24
CA THR A 104 7.53 -14.59 -7.12
C THR A 104 8.79 -13.72 -7.17
N ASN A 105 9.37 -13.53 -8.36
CA ASN A 105 10.53 -12.67 -8.57
C ASN A 105 10.21 -11.19 -8.29
N ILE A 106 9.05 -10.70 -8.73
CA ILE A 106 8.60 -9.33 -8.42
C ILE A 106 8.37 -9.16 -6.92
N ARG A 107 7.74 -10.14 -6.26
CA ARG A 107 7.55 -10.12 -4.80
C ARG A 107 8.87 -10.11 -4.06
N HIS A 108 9.84 -10.88 -4.54
CA HIS A 108 11.19 -10.88 -4.00
C HIS A 108 11.87 -9.51 -4.15
N MET A 109 11.74 -8.86 -5.31
CA MET A 109 12.26 -7.50 -5.54
C MET A 109 11.59 -6.46 -4.64
N ALA A 110 10.26 -6.52 -4.48
CA ALA A 110 9.54 -5.61 -3.59
C ALA A 110 9.98 -5.79 -2.12
N GLY A 111 10.10 -7.05 -1.68
CA GLY A 111 10.63 -7.42 -0.36
C GLY A 111 12.06 -6.95 -0.14
N GLU A 112 12.96 -7.20 -1.09
CA GLU A 112 14.35 -6.72 -1.11
C GLU A 112 14.42 -5.21 -0.94
N THR A 113 13.64 -4.47 -1.75
CA THR A 113 13.59 -3.01 -1.71
C THR A 113 13.19 -2.51 -0.33
N ILE A 114 12.06 -2.98 0.20
CA ILE A 114 11.52 -2.43 1.44
C ILE A 114 12.32 -2.86 2.67
N LEU A 115 12.87 -4.08 2.70
CA LEU A 115 13.76 -4.54 3.77
C LEU A 115 15.06 -3.75 3.79
N SER A 116 15.60 -3.42 2.61
CA SER A 116 16.78 -2.57 2.49
C SER A 116 16.49 -1.13 2.94
N VAL A 117 15.37 -0.53 2.54
CA VAL A 117 14.98 0.84 2.94
C VAL A 117 14.63 0.94 4.43
N ALA A 118 13.80 0.02 4.93
CA ALA A 118 13.28 0.08 6.30
C ALA A 118 14.32 -0.36 7.34
N TYR A 119 15.08 -1.41 7.03
CA TYR A 119 15.99 -2.05 7.99
C TYR A 119 17.45 -2.04 7.56
N GLY A 120 17.76 -1.90 6.28
CA GLY A 120 19.14 -2.02 5.79
C GLY A 120 19.56 -3.48 5.71
N ILE A 121 18.60 -4.39 5.54
CA ILE A 121 18.84 -5.82 5.42
C ILE A 121 19.10 -6.13 3.94
N GLU A 122 20.16 -6.88 3.69
CA GLU A 122 20.40 -7.53 2.40
C GLU A 122 19.77 -8.91 2.43
N VAL A 123 18.78 -9.12 1.56
CA VAL A 123 18.04 -10.39 1.48
C VAL A 123 18.85 -11.43 0.74
N LYS A 124 18.62 -12.70 1.06
CA LYS A 124 19.18 -13.82 0.31
C LYS A 124 18.60 -13.87 -1.10
N PRO A 125 19.35 -14.33 -2.12
CA PRO A 125 18.85 -14.41 -3.50
C PRO A 125 17.62 -15.32 -3.68
N ARG A 126 17.46 -16.33 -2.81
CA ARG A 126 16.35 -17.30 -2.78
C ARG A 126 16.00 -17.61 -1.33
N ASP A 127 14.74 -18.02 -1.11
CA ASP A 127 14.22 -18.53 0.17
C ASP A 127 14.60 -17.65 1.37
N ASP A 128 14.51 -16.33 1.18
CA ASP A 128 14.81 -15.39 2.24
C ASP A 128 13.74 -15.50 3.35
N PRO A 129 14.14 -15.72 4.62
CA PRO A 129 13.18 -15.94 5.69
C PRO A 129 12.31 -14.73 5.96
N TYR A 130 12.81 -13.50 5.77
CA TYR A 130 12.01 -12.31 5.96
C TYR A 130 10.92 -12.24 4.89
N ILE A 131 11.30 -12.41 3.63
CA ILE A 131 10.36 -12.37 2.50
C ILE A 131 9.27 -13.44 2.69
N ALA A 132 9.65 -14.68 2.99
CA ALA A 132 8.70 -15.77 3.25
C ALA A 132 7.68 -15.43 4.35
N ILE A 133 8.15 -14.88 5.48
CA ILE A 133 7.29 -14.43 6.59
C ILE A 133 6.33 -13.31 6.12
N SER A 134 6.81 -12.38 5.30
CA SER A 134 5.93 -11.33 4.75
C SER A 134 4.83 -11.92 3.87
N GLU A 135 5.13 -12.90 3.01
CA GLU A 135 4.10 -13.48 2.12
C GLU A 135 3.01 -14.19 2.91
N GLU A 136 3.39 -14.92 3.96
CA GLU A 136 2.45 -15.59 4.85
C GLU A 136 1.57 -14.58 5.58
N ASN A 137 2.16 -13.51 6.12
CA ASN A 137 1.42 -12.47 6.83
C ASN A 137 0.48 -11.71 5.90
N VAL A 138 0.89 -11.37 4.67
CA VAL A 138 0.02 -10.69 3.70
C VAL A 138 -1.24 -11.51 3.41
N LYS A 139 -1.13 -12.84 3.26
CA LYS A 139 -2.32 -13.71 3.08
C LYS A 139 -3.25 -13.64 4.28
N ALA A 140 -2.70 -13.62 5.49
CA ALA A 140 -3.46 -13.47 6.73
C ALA A 140 -4.16 -12.10 6.82
N VAL A 141 -3.46 -11.02 6.49
CA VAL A 141 -4.02 -9.65 6.47
C VAL A 141 -5.18 -9.57 5.49
N THR A 142 -4.99 -10.04 4.26
CA THR A 142 -6.02 -9.99 3.21
C THR A 142 -7.26 -10.78 3.61
N ALA A 143 -7.10 -12.00 4.12
CA ALA A 143 -8.23 -12.81 4.57
C ALA A 143 -9.06 -12.13 5.68
N ALA A 144 -8.40 -11.44 6.59
CA ALA A 144 -9.07 -10.77 7.70
C ALA A 144 -9.57 -9.35 7.40
N ALA A 145 -9.02 -8.71 6.37
CA ALA A 145 -9.43 -7.36 5.96
C ALA A 145 -10.74 -7.36 5.18
N ILE A 146 -11.16 -8.50 4.62
CA ILE A 146 -12.44 -8.65 3.91
C ILE A 146 -13.59 -8.61 4.93
N PRO A 147 -14.45 -7.58 4.91
CA PRO A 147 -15.57 -7.50 5.86
C PRO A 147 -16.56 -8.65 5.66
N GLY A 148 -16.95 -9.29 6.76
CA GLY A 148 -17.93 -10.38 6.73
C GLY A 148 -17.36 -11.77 6.47
N THR A 149 -16.03 -11.91 6.31
CA THR A 149 -15.36 -13.21 6.25
C THR A 149 -15.63 -14.06 7.49
N TYR A 150 -15.74 -13.44 8.66
CA TYR A 150 -16.00 -14.13 9.91
C TYR A 150 -17.28 -13.63 10.56
N LEU A 151 -18.14 -14.56 11.01
CA LEU A 151 -19.40 -14.23 11.68
C LEU A 151 -19.21 -13.34 12.91
N VAL A 152 -18.03 -13.40 13.57
CA VAL A 152 -17.71 -12.55 14.72
C VAL A 152 -17.73 -11.06 14.40
N ASP A 153 -17.48 -10.68 13.14
CA ASP A 153 -17.53 -9.28 12.69
C ASP A 153 -18.96 -8.72 12.74
N SER A 154 -19.95 -9.58 12.50
CA SER A 154 -21.38 -9.23 12.52
C SER A 154 -22.05 -9.57 13.85
N LEU A 155 -21.54 -10.58 14.57
CA LEU A 155 -22.10 -11.12 15.80
C LEU A 155 -21.05 -11.08 16.92
N PRO A 156 -20.89 -9.93 17.60
CA PRO A 156 -19.81 -9.69 18.56
C PRO A 156 -19.74 -10.70 19.71
N PHE A 157 -20.88 -11.28 20.09
CA PHE A 157 -20.95 -12.25 21.19
C PHE A 157 -20.21 -13.57 20.89
N LEU A 158 -19.95 -13.87 19.61
CA LEU A 158 -19.17 -15.05 19.20
C LEU A 158 -17.72 -15.00 19.71
N LYS A 159 -17.21 -13.82 20.11
CA LYS A 159 -15.88 -13.69 20.71
C LYS A 159 -15.71 -14.45 22.03
N TYR A 160 -16.78 -14.86 22.69
CA TYR A 160 -16.71 -15.61 23.95
C TYR A 160 -16.70 -17.13 23.75
N ILE A 161 -16.93 -17.61 22.52
CA ILE A 161 -16.95 -19.05 22.23
C ILE A 161 -15.55 -19.65 22.42
N PRO A 162 -15.38 -20.80 23.10
CA PRO A 162 -14.08 -21.44 23.28
C PRO A 162 -13.40 -21.79 21.94
N SER A 163 -12.07 -21.76 21.90
CA SER A 163 -11.30 -22.03 20.67
C SER A 163 -11.43 -23.45 20.13
N TRP A 164 -11.92 -24.41 20.91
CA TRP A 164 -12.18 -25.79 20.49
C TRP A 164 -13.54 -25.96 19.78
N PHE A 165 -14.46 -25.00 19.94
CA PHE A 165 -15.84 -25.13 19.47
C PHE A 165 -15.92 -25.16 17.92
N PRO A 166 -16.80 -25.98 17.32
CA PRO A 166 -17.01 -25.98 15.87
C PRO A 166 -17.38 -24.59 15.34
N GLY A 167 -16.69 -24.13 14.30
CA GLY A 167 -16.87 -22.77 13.75
C GLY A 167 -16.05 -21.67 14.46
N ALA A 168 -15.30 -21.98 15.52
CA ALA A 168 -14.35 -21.06 16.16
C ALA A 168 -12.92 -21.13 15.57
N GLU A 169 -12.75 -21.69 14.36
CA GLU A 169 -11.47 -21.79 13.65
C GLU A 169 -10.74 -20.45 13.52
N TRP A 170 -11.49 -19.38 13.34
CA TRP A 170 -10.98 -18.01 13.26
C TRP A 170 -10.16 -17.62 14.48
N LYS A 171 -10.46 -18.16 15.69
CA LYS A 171 -9.66 -17.90 16.89
C LYS A 171 -8.28 -18.53 16.85
N ARG A 172 -8.19 -19.74 16.29
CA ARG A 172 -6.91 -20.46 16.14
C ARG A 172 -6.05 -19.77 15.08
N LYS A 173 -6.64 -19.46 13.92
CA LYS A 173 -5.99 -18.67 12.86
C LYS A 173 -5.53 -17.31 13.38
N ALA A 174 -6.38 -16.57 14.10
CA ALA A 174 -6.00 -15.27 14.67
C ALA A 174 -4.82 -15.37 15.65
N LYS A 175 -4.70 -16.47 16.41
CA LYS A 175 -3.56 -16.71 17.30
C LYS A 175 -2.28 -16.97 16.49
N GLU A 176 -2.33 -17.86 15.51
CA GLU A 176 -1.20 -18.19 14.62
C GLU A 176 -0.72 -16.94 13.86
N TRP A 177 -1.65 -16.19 13.28
CA TRP A 177 -1.37 -14.94 12.57
C TRP A 177 -0.77 -13.87 13.49
N LYS A 178 -1.22 -13.78 14.74
CA LYS A 178 -0.62 -12.88 15.73
C LYS A 178 0.82 -13.24 16.04
N GLU A 179 1.13 -14.53 16.20
CA GLU A 179 2.49 -15.01 16.46
C GLU A 179 3.40 -14.72 15.26
N SER A 180 2.94 -15.01 14.03
CA SER A 180 3.68 -14.69 12.81
C SER A 180 3.93 -13.18 12.64
N LEU A 181 2.91 -12.34 12.92
CA LEU A 181 3.05 -10.89 12.84
C LEU A 181 4.09 -10.36 13.84
N ILE A 182 4.10 -10.88 15.07
CA ILE A 182 5.09 -10.51 16.09
C ILE A 182 6.52 -10.81 15.60
N VAL A 183 6.72 -11.95 14.93
CA VAL A 183 8.01 -12.31 14.32
C VAL A 183 8.36 -11.34 13.19
N MET A 184 7.43 -11.06 12.29
CA MET A 184 7.62 -10.11 11.18
C MET A 184 8.05 -8.72 11.66
N ILE A 185 7.49 -8.24 12.78
CA ILE A 185 7.81 -6.94 13.37
C ILE A 185 9.17 -6.94 14.07
N ASN A 186 9.39 -7.92 14.95
CA ASN A 186 10.52 -7.89 15.88
C ASN A 186 11.81 -8.40 15.25
N SER A 187 11.75 -9.43 14.40
CA SER A 187 12.95 -10.10 13.91
C SER A 187 13.85 -9.19 13.07
N PRO A 188 13.34 -8.43 12.06
CA PRO A 188 14.17 -7.48 11.32
C PRO A 188 14.71 -6.37 12.22
N PHE A 189 13.89 -5.87 13.16
CA PHE A 189 14.26 -4.78 14.05
C PHE A 189 15.41 -5.15 15.00
N GLU A 190 15.33 -6.33 15.62
CA GLU A 190 16.41 -6.85 16.48
C GLU A 190 17.66 -7.20 15.67
N SER A 191 17.53 -7.54 14.37
CA SER A 191 18.69 -7.66 13.47
C SER A 191 19.44 -6.34 13.36
N VAL A 192 18.73 -5.23 13.08
CA VAL A 192 19.37 -3.90 12.99
C VAL A 192 20.07 -3.51 14.29
N LYS A 193 19.45 -3.79 15.45
CA LYS A 193 20.09 -3.52 16.75
C LYS A 193 21.38 -4.30 16.93
N ARG A 194 21.43 -5.57 16.52
CA ARG A 194 22.66 -6.37 16.53
C ARG A 194 23.71 -5.76 15.59
N ASP A 195 23.33 -5.37 14.37
CA ASP A 195 24.26 -4.81 13.40
C ASP A 195 24.83 -3.45 13.84
N ILE A 196 24.06 -2.65 14.59
CA ILE A 196 24.56 -1.43 15.24
C ILE A 196 25.63 -1.76 16.27
N MET A 197 25.41 -2.79 17.11
CA MET A 197 26.39 -3.18 18.14
C MET A 197 27.67 -3.76 17.56
N THR A 198 27.59 -4.45 16.42
CA THR A 198 28.75 -5.05 15.75
C THR A 198 29.47 -4.11 14.77
N GLY A 199 28.90 -2.93 14.48
CA GLY A 199 29.44 -1.97 13.53
C GLY A 199 29.24 -2.35 12.06
N CYS A 200 28.34 -3.30 11.76
CA CYS A 200 28.03 -3.77 10.41
C CYS A 200 26.72 -3.18 9.84
N VAL A 201 26.13 -2.20 10.51
CA VAL A 201 24.81 -1.65 10.13
C VAL A 201 24.85 -0.89 8.80
N LEU A 202 23.90 -1.19 7.92
CA LEU A 202 23.68 -0.41 6.70
C LEU A 202 22.73 0.78 6.94
N PRO A 203 22.88 1.88 6.19
CA PRO A 203 21.96 3.01 6.28
C PRO A 203 20.52 2.61 5.92
N SER A 204 19.59 2.88 6.82
CA SER A 204 18.16 2.58 6.68
C SER A 204 17.33 3.51 7.54
N PHE A 205 16.00 3.47 7.38
CA PHE A 205 15.09 4.18 8.29
C PHE A 205 15.36 3.81 9.76
N THR A 206 15.44 2.52 10.06
CA THR A 206 15.60 2.02 11.44
C THR A 206 16.97 2.39 12.00
N SER A 207 18.06 2.21 11.25
CA SER A 207 19.41 2.49 11.76
C SER A 207 19.61 3.98 12.04
N LYS A 208 19.18 4.86 11.12
CA LYS A 208 19.18 6.31 11.33
C LYS A 208 18.32 6.72 12.53
N GLY A 209 17.15 6.10 12.68
CA GLY A 209 16.24 6.35 13.79
C GLY A 209 16.87 5.99 15.14
N LEU A 210 17.48 4.82 15.24
CA LEU A 210 18.10 4.31 16.47
C LEU A 210 19.36 5.09 16.86
N GLN A 211 20.22 5.45 15.89
CA GLN A 211 21.41 6.26 16.14
C GLN A 211 21.04 7.64 16.70
N LYS A 212 20.01 8.30 16.16
CA LYS A 212 19.51 9.58 16.68
C LYS A 212 18.91 9.50 18.10
N ILE A 213 18.52 8.31 18.59
CA ILE A 213 18.08 8.15 19.98
C ILE A 213 19.27 8.21 20.93
N GLN A 214 20.41 7.61 20.55
CA GLN A 214 21.63 7.59 21.34
C GLN A 214 22.21 8.99 21.59
N GLU A 215 21.85 9.97 20.75
CA GLU A 215 22.29 11.37 20.80
C GLU A 215 21.52 12.27 21.80
N GLY A 216 20.61 11.73 22.64
CA GLY A 216 20.13 12.44 23.84
C GLY A 216 18.62 12.69 23.98
N LYS A 217 17.76 11.73 23.63
CA LYS A 217 16.30 11.85 23.87
C LYS A 217 15.85 11.35 25.24
N LYS A 218 14.87 12.05 25.83
CA LYS A 218 14.03 11.52 26.93
C LYS A 218 13.09 10.45 26.36
N ASP A 219 12.96 9.34 27.08
CA ASP A 219 12.15 8.16 26.75
C ASP A 219 12.61 7.35 25.51
N VAL A 220 13.75 6.66 25.71
CA VAL A 220 14.36 5.73 24.74
C VAL A 220 13.37 4.62 24.35
N ALA A 221 12.71 4.02 25.34
CA ALA A 221 11.80 2.88 25.11
C ALA A 221 10.60 3.27 24.24
N TYR A 222 9.98 4.41 24.51
CA TYR A 222 8.88 4.92 23.68
C TYR A 222 9.34 5.22 22.26
N THR A 223 10.50 5.87 22.10
CA THR A 223 10.98 6.22 20.75
C THR A 223 11.37 4.97 19.95
N GLU A 224 12.00 3.98 20.59
CA GLU A 224 12.33 2.69 20.00
C GLU A 224 11.06 1.96 19.52
N GLU A 225 10.01 1.92 20.36
CA GLU A 225 8.72 1.34 20.00
C GLU A 225 8.10 2.04 18.77
N ILE A 226 8.14 3.38 18.70
CA ILE A 226 7.62 4.13 17.56
C ILE A 226 8.38 3.80 16.27
N ILE A 227 9.71 3.73 16.31
CA ILE A 227 10.54 3.38 15.13
C ILE A 227 10.22 1.96 14.69
N ARG A 228 10.20 0.99 15.62
CA ARG A 228 9.88 -0.41 15.31
C ARG A 228 8.54 -0.53 14.60
N ASN A 229 7.52 0.14 15.13
CA ASN A 229 6.18 0.09 14.58
C ASN A 229 6.08 0.77 13.20
N VAL A 230 6.80 1.87 12.98
CA VAL A 230 6.86 2.52 11.66
C VAL A 230 7.60 1.64 10.65
N ALA A 231 8.74 1.06 11.02
CA ALA A 231 9.49 0.18 10.13
C ALA A 231 8.67 -1.05 9.72
N ALA A 232 7.94 -1.64 10.67
CA ALA A 232 7.03 -2.76 10.37
C ALA A 232 5.88 -2.36 9.44
N ALA A 233 5.37 -1.15 9.57
CA ALA A 233 4.36 -0.61 8.67
C ALA A 233 4.88 -0.42 7.25
N MET A 234 6.08 0.15 7.11
CA MET A 234 6.77 0.29 5.84
C MET A 234 6.93 -1.08 5.19
N TYR A 235 7.43 -2.06 5.97
CA TYR A 235 7.63 -3.41 5.49
C TYR A 235 6.35 -4.06 4.98
N SER A 236 5.29 -4.06 5.79
CA SER A 236 4.01 -4.69 5.43
C SER A 236 3.34 -4.02 4.24
N ALA A 237 3.40 -2.69 4.11
CA ALA A 237 2.75 -1.98 3.02
C ALA A 237 3.52 -2.09 1.70
N GLY A 238 4.85 -1.99 1.76
CA GLY A 238 5.72 -1.96 0.59
C GLY A 238 5.94 -3.32 -0.09
N SER A 239 5.69 -4.42 0.62
CA SER A 239 5.92 -5.79 0.12
C SER A 239 4.80 -6.35 -0.77
N ASP A 240 3.58 -5.81 -0.71
CA ASP A 240 2.42 -6.34 -1.47
C ASP A 240 1.87 -5.34 -2.50
N THR A 241 1.62 -4.09 -2.11
CA THR A 241 1.01 -3.08 -3.01
C THR A 241 1.85 -2.79 -4.26
N THR A 242 3.17 -2.75 -4.11
CA THR A 242 4.13 -2.62 -5.21
C THR A 242 4.04 -3.81 -6.16
N VAL A 243 3.90 -5.03 -5.62
CA VAL A 243 3.77 -6.26 -6.41
C VAL A 243 2.51 -6.20 -7.24
N SER A 244 1.36 -5.90 -6.63
CA SER A 244 0.08 -5.78 -7.34
C SER A 244 0.14 -4.77 -8.50
N THR A 245 0.79 -3.62 -8.27
CA THR A 245 0.91 -2.56 -9.29
C THR A 245 1.81 -3.00 -10.45
N ILE A 246 2.98 -3.59 -10.18
CA ILE A 246 3.90 -4.07 -11.22
C ILE A 246 3.27 -5.24 -11.99
N SER A 247 2.61 -6.18 -11.30
CA SER A 247 1.91 -7.28 -11.95
C SER A 247 0.79 -6.79 -12.87
N SER A 248 0.05 -5.75 -12.45
CA SER A 248 -0.98 -5.12 -13.29
C SER A 248 -0.39 -4.41 -14.50
N CYS A 249 0.75 -3.73 -14.34
CA CYS A 249 1.51 -3.13 -15.44
C CYS A 249 1.93 -4.18 -16.47
N MET A 250 2.52 -5.29 -16.02
CA MET A 250 2.92 -6.39 -16.91
C MET A 250 1.72 -6.98 -17.66
N LEU A 251 0.60 -7.22 -16.96
CA LEU A 251 -0.62 -7.69 -17.59
C LEU A 251 -1.12 -6.71 -18.66
N GLY A 252 -1.14 -5.41 -18.37
CA GLY A 252 -1.55 -4.37 -19.30
C GLY A 252 -0.68 -4.34 -20.56
N LEU A 253 0.64 -4.43 -20.40
CA LEU A 253 1.60 -4.45 -21.51
C LEU A 253 1.54 -5.73 -22.35
N LEU A 254 1.22 -6.88 -21.74
CA LEU A 254 1.03 -8.14 -22.45
C LEU A 254 -0.27 -8.14 -23.27
N ASP A 255 -1.32 -7.49 -22.76
CA ASP A 255 -2.62 -7.36 -23.45
C ASP A 255 -2.60 -6.27 -24.54
N HIS A 256 -1.68 -5.29 -24.44
CA HIS A 256 -1.53 -4.14 -25.35
C HIS A 256 -0.06 -4.03 -25.85
N PRO A 257 0.38 -4.94 -26.74
CA PRO A 257 1.77 -4.98 -27.21
C PRO A 257 2.23 -3.71 -27.92
N GLU A 258 1.33 -2.95 -28.53
CA GLU A 258 1.62 -1.65 -29.13
C GLU A 258 2.13 -0.63 -28.12
N ALA A 259 1.65 -0.70 -26.87
CA ALA A 259 2.17 0.14 -25.79
C ALA A 259 3.57 -0.30 -25.39
N LEU A 260 3.86 -1.60 -25.38
CA LEU A 260 5.19 -2.12 -25.11
C LEU A 260 6.21 -1.70 -26.18
N GLU A 261 5.84 -1.79 -27.46
CA GLU A 261 6.71 -1.36 -28.58
C GLU A 261 7.07 0.13 -28.49
N LYS A 262 6.10 0.99 -28.17
CA LYS A 262 6.36 2.42 -27.93
C LYS A 262 7.28 2.68 -26.75
N ALA A 263 7.11 1.93 -25.66
CA ALA A 263 7.96 2.03 -24.48
C ALA A 263 9.41 1.64 -24.80
N GLN A 264 9.60 0.54 -25.54
CA GLN A 264 10.92 0.10 -25.99
C GLN A 264 11.56 1.14 -26.92
N ALA A 265 10.81 1.67 -27.89
CA ALA A 265 11.31 2.70 -28.79
C ALA A 265 11.71 3.99 -28.07
N GLU A 266 10.98 4.42 -27.03
CA GLU A 266 11.36 5.57 -26.20
C GLU A 266 12.67 5.31 -25.44
N ILE A 267 12.79 4.13 -24.81
CA ILE A 267 14.01 3.73 -24.09
C ILE A 267 15.20 3.67 -25.04
N ASP A 268 15.07 3.01 -26.20
CA ASP A 268 16.14 2.86 -27.18
C ASP A 268 16.59 4.20 -27.78
N ALA A 269 15.68 5.18 -27.88
CA ALA A 269 16.00 6.51 -28.39
C ALA A 269 16.73 7.38 -27.36
N MET A 270 16.41 7.25 -26.07
CA MET A 270 16.90 8.15 -25.01
C MET A 270 18.07 7.56 -24.22
N ILE A 271 18.11 6.25 -24.05
CA ILE A 271 19.11 5.56 -23.24
C ILE A 271 20.23 5.03 -24.12
N LYS A 272 21.47 5.33 -23.75
CA LYS A 272 22.63 4.90 -24.53
C LYS A 272 22.76 3.37 -24.52
N PRO A 273 23.11 2.74 -25.66
CA PRO A 273 23.39 1.31 -25.70
C PRO A 273 24.39 0.88 -24.63
N GLY A 274 24.09 -0.21 -23.92
CA GLY A 274 24.91 -0.74 -22.83
C GLY A 274 24.68 -0.08 -21.47
N HIS A 275 23.78 0.89 -21.37
CA HIS A 275 23.33 1.47 -20.10
C HIS A 275 21.91 1.03 -19.75
N LEU A 276 21.65 0.82 -18.46
CA LEU A 276 20.30 0.64 -17.93
C LEU A 276 19.76 2.00 -17.46
N PRO A 277 18.45 2.27 -17.60
CA PRO A 277 17.85 3.50 -17.10
C PRO A 277 18.12 3.72 -15.61
N ASP A 278 18.26 4.98 -15.22
CA ASP A 278 18.26 5.42 -13.83
C ASP A 278 17.27 6.57 -13.57
N PHE A 279 17.29 7.11 -12.35
CA PHE A 279 16.34 8.14 -11.94
C PHE A 279 16.57 9.51 -12.61
N GLU A 280 17.75 9.76 -13.17
CA GLU A 280 18.04 11.02 -13.87
C GLU A 280 17.50 11.00 -15.30
N ASP A 281 17.20 9.81 -15.84
CA ASP A 281 16.61 9.65 -17.17
C ASP A 281 15.09 9.90 -17.18
N GLU A 282 14.40 9.79 -16.04
CA GLU A 282 12.93 9.90 -15.91
C GLU A 282 12.33 11.11 -16.65
N PRO A 283 12.89 12.35 -16.56
CA PRO A 283 12.35 13.50 -17.29
C PRO A 283 12.36 13.36 -18.82
N SER A 284 13.22 12.48 -19.36
CA SER A 284 13.34 12.18 -20.78
C SER A 284 12.49 10.98 -21.23
N LEU A 285 11.78 10.33 -20.30
CA LEU A 285 10.97 9.13 -20.53
C LEU A 285 9.47 9.39 -20.19
N PRO A 286 8.81 10.36 -20.86
CA PRO A 286 7.42 10.69 -20.58
C PRO A 286 6.45 9.55 -20.85
N TYR A 287 6.70 8.68 -21.84
CA TYR A 287 5.85 7.53 -22.12
C TYR A 287 5.97 6.44 -21.05
N ILE A 288 7.17 6.20 -20.52
CA ILE A 288 7.33 5.33 -19.32
C ILE A 288 6.56 5.91 -18.13
N THR A 289 6.60 7.23 -17.92
CA THR A 289 5.80 7.89 -16.88
C THR A 289 4.29 7.71 -17.12
N ALA A 290 3.84 7.78 -18.38
CA ALA A 290 2.45 7.52 -18.75
C ALA A 290 2.01 6.08 -18.45
N ILE A 291 2.88 5.09 -18.69
CA ILE A 291 2.64 3.68 -18.33
C ILE A 291 2.47 3.51 -16.83
N VAL A 292 3.32 4.16 -16.02
CA VAL A 292 3.20 4.13 -14.55
C VAL A 292 1.85 4.71 -14.11
N LYS A 293 1.44 5.86 -14.66
CA LYS A 293 0.12 6.46 -14.38
C LYS A 293 -1.02 5.53 -14.78
N GLU A 294 -0.97 4.93 -15.96
CA GLU A 294 -2.02 4.03 -16.40
C GLU A 294 -2.09 2.76 -15.54
N SER A 295 -0.95 2.24 -15.09
CA SER A 295 -0.89 1.09 -14.19
C SER A 295 -1.52 1.38 -12.83
N LEU A 296 -1.33 2.59 -12.30
CA LEU A 296 -1.96 3.03 -11.05
C LEU A 296 -3.48 3.26 -11.18
N ARG A 297 -3.95 3.54 -12.40
CA ARG A 297 -5.37 3.84 -12.70
C ARG A 297 -6.17 2.58 -13.04
N TRP A 298 -5.67 1.77 -13.99
CA TRP A 298 -6.41 0.69 -14.64
C TRP A 298 -6.83 -0.42 -13.67
N MET A 299 -5.88 -0.89 -12.84
CA MET A 299 -6.11 -1.89 -11.80
C MET A 299 -5.47 -1.44 -10.49
N VAL A 300 -6.06 -0.41 -9.88
CA VAL A 300 -5.59 0.15 -8.60
C VAL A 300 -5.46 -0.94 -7.51
N ALA A 301 -4.35 -0.92 -6.77
CA ALA A 301 -4.03 -1.96 -5.78
C ALA A 301 -5.04 -2.03 -4.62
N LEU A 302 -5.69 -0.92 -4.27
CA LEU A 302 -6.67 -0.81 -3.19
C LEU A 302 -7.99 -0.19 -3.69
N PRO A 303 -8.83 -0.95 -4.44
CA PRO A 303 -10.02 -0.42 -5.12
C PRO A 303 -11.06 0.19 -4.17
N ILE A 304 -11.16 -0.33 -2.93
CA ILE A 304 -12.06 0.16 -1.88
C ILE A 304 -11.33 0.91 -0.76
N SER A 305 -10.04 1.25 -0.98
CA SER A 305 -9.19 1.94 -0.01
C SER A 305 -9.22 1.31 1.41
N ILE A 306 -8.76 2.04 2.42
CA ILE A 306 -8.89 1.63 3.82
C ILE A 306 -10.13 2.34 4.42
N PRO A 307 -11.04 1.61 5.10
CA PRO A 307 -12.21 2.24 5.72
C PRO A 307 -11.83 3.33 6.74
N HIS A 308 -12.58 4.42 6.70
CA HIS A 308 -12.52 5.51 7.67
C HIS A 308 -13.68 5.37 8.65
N TYR A 309 -13.50 5.87 9.88
CA TYR A 309 -14.59 5.95 10.84
C TYR A 309 -14.80 7.41 11.25
N LEU A 310 -16.06 7.82 11.18
CA LEU A 310 -16.49 9.19 11.38
C LEU A 310 -16.67 9.46 12.88
N GLU A 311 -15.92 10.39 13.45
CA GLU A 311 -15.99 10.70 14.89
C GLU A 311 -17.12 11.67 15.21
N VAL A 312 -17.40 12.59 14.29
CA VAL A 312 -18.38 13.65 14.44
C VAL A 312 -19.32 13.55 13.26
N GLU A 313 -20.62 13.67 13.54
CA GLU A 313 -21.66 13.69 12.50
C GLU A 313 -21.31 14.69 11.40
N ASP A 314 -21.61 14.29 10.17
CA ASP A 314 -21.32 15.05 8.98
C ASP A 314 -22.52 15.06 8.04
N GLU A 315 -22.50 15.91 7.02
CA GLU A 315 -23.50 15.95 5.96
C GLU A 315 -22.83 16.02 4.60
N TYR A 316 -23.25 15.16 3.68
CA TYR A 316 -22.70 15.12 2.34
C TYR A 316 -23.78 15.02 1.28
N GLN A 317 -23.78 15.94 0.31
CA GLN A 317 -24.80 16.00 -0.76
C GLN A 317 -26.24 15.99 -0.21
N GLY A 318 -26.47 16.67 0.94
CA GLY A 318 -27.76 16.69 1.64
C GLY A 318 -28.07 15.44 2.46
N TYR A 319 -27.21 14.41 2.44
CA TYR A 319 -27.34 13.21 3.26
C TYR A 319 -26.63 13.40 4.59
N ARG A 320 -27.38 13.28 5.69
CA ARG A 320 -26.83 13.21 7.04
C ARG A 320 -26.06 11.89 7.22
N ILE A 321 -24.81 11.98 7.67
CA ILE A 321 -23.92 10.87 7.99
C ILE A 321 -23.66 10.89 9.51
N PRO A 322 -24.32 10.02 10.29
CA PRO A 322 -24.18 10.02 11.75
C PRO A 322 -22.75 9.76 12.23
N ALA A 323 -22.40 10.33 13.39
CA ALA A 323 -21.18 9.93 14.10
C ALA A 323 -21.16 8.40 14.33
N GLY A 324 -19.99 7.79 14.16
CA GLY A 324 -19.79 6.35 14.25
C GLY A 324 -19.98 5.58 12.94
N SER A 325 -20.36 6.25 11.84
CA SER A 325 -20.41 5.63 10.52
C SER A 325 -19.02 5.20 10.01
N ILE A 326 -19.00 4.08 9.28
CA ILE A 326 -17.83 3.63 8.52
C ILE A 326 -17.97 4.15 7.08
N ILE A 327 -16.95 4.85 6.60
CA ILE A 327 -16.88 5.40 5.24
C ILE A 327 -15.85 4.61 4.45
N ILE A 328 -16.25 4.03 3.34
CA ILE A 328 -15.39 3.22 2.46
C ILE A 328 -15.18 3.99 1.16
N PRO A 329 -13.99 4.57 0.92
CA PRO A 329 -13.71 5.27 -0.32
C PRO A 329 -13.66 4.31 -1.50
N ASN A 330 -14.41 4.58 -2.57
CA ASN A 330 -14.40 3.76 -3.76
C ASN A 330 -13.42 4.32 -4.82
N ALA A 331 -12.12 4.10 -4.60
CA ALA A 331 -11.07 4.54 -5.52
C ALA A 331 -11.25 3.93 -6.93
N TRP A 332 -11.73 2.69 -7.02
CA TRP A 332 -12.06 2.05 -8.30
C TRP A 332 -13.09 2.87 -9.10
N ALA A 333 -14.21 3.22 -8.48
CA ALA A 333 -15.26 3.99 -9.16
C ALA A 333 -14.76 5.36 -9.63
N MET A 334 -13.82 5.98 -8.90
CA MET A 334 -13.22 7.27 -9.29
C MET A 334 -12.27 7.10 -10.47
N LEU A 335 -11.40 6.10 -10.43
CA LEU A 335 -10.41 5.82 -11.49
C LEU A 335 -11.02 5.17 -12.75
N GLN A 336 -12.29 4.75 -12.67
CA GLN A 336 -13.05 4.11 -13.74
C GLN A 336 -14.23 4.95 -14.26
N ASP A 337 -14.35 6.22 -13.85
CA ASP A 337 -15.42 7.07 -14.41
C ASP A 337 -15.00 7.66 -15.77
N GLU A 338 -15.81 7.30 -16.77
CA GLU A 338 -15.67 7.58 -18.20
C GLU A 338 -15.55 9.08 -18.51
N LYS A 339 -15.98 9.96 -17.60
CA LYS A 339 -15.86 11.42 -17.77
C LYS A 339 -14.44 11.94 -17.58
N GLU A 340 -13.66 11.34 -16.69
CA GLU A 340 -12.24 11.69 -16.52
C GLU A 340 -11.32 10.79 -17.34
N TYR A 341 -11.71 9.52 -17.52
CA TYR A 341 -10.93 8.52 -18.21
C TYR A 341 -11.78 7.82 -19.28
N PRO A 342 -11.79 8.31 -20.53
CA PRO A 342 -12.50 7.66 -21.63
C PRO A 342 -12.02 6.22 -21.83
N ASP A 343 -12.93 5.29 -22.10
CA ASP A 343 -12.67 3.85 -22.20
C ASP A 343 -11.82 3.31 -21.03
N PRO A 344 -12.29 3.45 -19.77
CA PRO A 344 -11.47 3.26 -18.59
C PRO A 344 -11.10 1.80 -18.33
N SER A 345 -11.83 0.85 -18.93
CA SER A 345 -11.52 -0.58 -18.86
C SER A 345 -10.36 -1.00 -19.76
N VAL A 346 -9.93 -0.15 -20.69
CA VAL A 346 -8.80 -0.40 -21.60
C VAL A 346 -7.52 0.14 -20.98
N PHE A 347 -6.45 -0.67 -20.99
CA PHE A 347 -5.12 -0.23 -20.60
C PHE A 347 -4.51 0.61 -21.73
N ASN A 348 -4.52 1.93 -21.58
CA ASN A 348 -4.08 2.85 -22.62
C ASN A 348 -3.21 3.97 -22.04
N PRO A 349 -1.86 3.83 -22.07
CA PRO A 349 -0.94 4.88 -21.66
C PRO A 349 -1.03 6.17 -22.51
N ASP A 350 -1.43 6.08 -23.79
CA ASP A 350 -1.51 7.25 -24.67
C ASP A 350 -2.47 8.32 -24.15
N ARG A 351 -3.43 7.96 -23.27
CA ARG A 351 -4.31 8.95 -22.64
C ARG A 351 -3.51 10.01 -21.87
N PHE A 352 -2.39 9.62 -21.27
CA PHE A 352 -1.50 10.52 -20.55
C PHE A 352 -0.45 11.17 -21.44
N MET A 353 -0.59 11.10 -22.78
CA MET A 353 0.34 11.68 -23.75
C MET A 353 -0.34 12.70 -24.64
N LYS A 354 0.37 13.80 -24.94
CA LYS A 354 -0.04 14.85 -25.86
C LYS A 354 1.19 15.55 -26.42
N ASP A 355 1.34 15.57 -27.73
CA ASP A 355 2.47 16.21 -28.44
C ASP A 355 3.86 15.76 -27.93
N GLY A 356 4.01 14.46 -27.66
CA GLY A 356 5.27 13.87 -27.15
C GLY A 356 5.60 14.21 -25.70
N LYS A 357 4.65 14.80 -24.96
CA LYS A 357 4.80 15.15 -23.54
C LYS A 357 3.63 14.57 -22.73
N LEU A 358 3.79 14.56 -21.41
CA LEU A 358 2.71 14.19 -20.51
C LEU A 358 1.52 15.14 -20.68
N ASN A 359 0.36 14.55 -20.95
CA ASN A 359 -0.92 15.25 -21.07
C ASN A 359 -1.38 15.72 -19.69
N LYS A 360 -1.42 17.04 -19.49
CA LYS A 360 -1.89 17.66 -18.23
C LYS A 360 -3.41 17.82 -18.17
N ASP A 361 -4.10 17.60 -19.29
CA ASP A 361 -5.56 17.71 -19.36
C ASP A 361 -6.24 16.47 -18.75
N ILE A 362 -5.54 15.32 -18.71
CA ILE A 362 -6.02 14.13 -18.00
C ILE A 362 -5.65 14.21 -16.52
N ARG A 363 -6.64 13.93 -15.67
CA ARG A 363 -6.47 13.98 -14.23
C ARG A 363 -5.46 12.93 -13.77
N ASP A 364 -4.50 13.35 -12.97
CA ASP A 364 -3.50 12.45 -12.40
C ASP A 364 -4.17 11.40 -11.48
N PRO A 365 -3.94 10.10 -11.66
CA PRO A 365 -4.56 9.06 -10.83
C PRO A 365 -4.14 9.12 -9.35
N ALA A 366 -3.04 9.82 -9.02
CA ALA A 366 -2.59 10.07 -7.65
C ALA A 366 -3.68 10.62 -6.73
N HIS A 367 -4.70 11.24 -7.31
CA HIS A 367 -5.84 11.79 -6.63
C HIS A 367 -6.71 10.77 -5.88
N ALA A 368 -6.69 9.50 -6.29
CA ALA A 368 -7.50 8.42 -5.73
C ALA A 368 -6.68 7.16 -5.42
N CYS A 369 -5.60 6.89 -6.16
CA CYS A 369 -4.84 5.66 -5.96
C CYS A 369 -4.03 5.66 -4.64
N TRP A 370 -3.69 6.85 -4.12
CA TRP A 370 -2.95 7.00 -2.86
C TRP A 370 -3.84 7.26 -1.66
N GLY A 371 -5.17 7.14 -1.78
CA GLY A 371 -6.09 7.43 -0.68
C GLY A 371 -6.31 8.93 -0.41
N PHE A 372 -6.92 9.25 0.74
CA PHE A 372 -7.58 10.53 0.95
C PHE A 372 -7.32 11.22 2.31
N GLY A 373 -7.15 12.54 2.27
CA GLY A 373 -7.08 13.41 3.45
C GLY A 373 -5.90 13.09 4.38
N ARG A 374 -6.00 13.44 5.67
CA ARG A 374 -4.92 13.29 6.68
C ARG A 374 -4.48 11.85 6.96
N ARG A 375 -5.17 10.85 6.39
CA ARG A 375 -4.78 9.44 6.44
C ARG A 375 -3.75 9.06 5.37
N TYR A 376 -3.49 9.95 4.42
CA TYR A 376 -2.48 9.77 3.39
C TYR A 376 -1.52 10.96 3.34
#